data_AF-A0A2A2RYV5-F1
#
_entry.id   AF-A0A2A2RYV5-F1
#
_cell.length_a   1.000
_cell.length_b   1.000
_cell.length_c   1.000
_cell.angle_alpha   90.00
_cell.angle_beta   90.00
_cell.angle_gamma   90.00
#
_symmetry.space_group_name_H-M   'P 1'
#
loop_
_entity.id
_entity.type
_entity.pdbx_description
1 polymer ?
#
loop_
_entity_poly.entity_id
_entity_poly.type
_entity_poly.pdbx_seq_one_letter_code
_entity_poly.pdbx_strand_id
1 'polypeptide(L)'
;QTPDPRPQTQQSQSLVTSAATKGAIRFGLAAIKGVGEAAVRGIIEARDKGGKFTSLADFCERVDSRTVTRKTLEALIKCGACDSLGETRASMFAALDRVMARAASAAADRVRGQVSLFGMMEEPAATAKVEKAAQLPEWPQHELLAHEKELLGFYVTGHPLTPLAPLLEKFCLHNSTTAKALPARGMTRIGGMVSTVQQGMSKKNGKAYAMVTLEDLEGTFSMLLFNETYDKYREHLVTGKAVLVIGEVNNEEDKPKLFPTEIMPLEDAPRKFTKQVHLRLYPAHVDAAKLEATRALVEAHRGKCPLFLCFRYPDAPPVFIETHERFAVAPTPAFQRAVDELLGEETYYAKVDTTPPERQKRAWERKGGGGDGGDE
;
A
#
# COMPACT_ATOMS: atom_id res chain seq x y z
N GLN A 1 31.47 20.98 -41.03
CA GLN A 1 30.15 21.53 -40.66
C GLN A 1 29.80 20.96 -39.29
N THR A 2 30.04 21.78 -38.24
CA THR A 2 29.14 22.09 -37.11
C THR A 2 27.97 21.12 -36.79
N PRO A 3 27.52 21.01 -35.51
CA PRO A 3 28.22 20.49 -34.33
C PRO A 3 27.27 19.63 -33.41
N ASP A 4 27.82 19.18 -32.28
CA ASP A 4 27.26 18.63 -31.00
C ASP A 4 25.85 19.13 -30.57
N PRO A 5 25.03 18.47 -29.68
CA PRO A 5 25.44 18.04 -28.33
C PRO A 5 24.81 16.72 -27.79
N ARG A 6 25.64 15.86 -27.19
CA ARG A 6 25.17 14.98 -26.09
C ARG A 6 25.50 15.66 -24.77
N PRO A 7 24.51 16.02 -23.92
CA PRO A 7 24.83 16.58 -22.62
C PRO A 7 25.43 15.48 -21.72
N GLN A 8 26.72 15.65 -21.46
CA GLN A 8 27.32 15.31 -20.18
C GLN A 8 26.61 16.11 -19.06
N THR A 9 26.86 15.74 -17.81
CA THR A 9 26.39 16.37 -16.55
C THR A 9 24.99 15.98 -16.08
N GLN A 10 24.92 15.07 -15.10
CA GLN A 10 24.77 15.45 -13.69
C GLN A 10 24.96 14.20 -12.82
N GLN A 11 26.04 14.19 -12.02
CA GLN A 11 26.22 13.22 -10.95
C GLN A 11 25.09 13.43 -9.93
N SER A 12 24.07 12.59 -9.99
CA SER A 12 23.06 12.48 -8.91
C SER A 12 23.73 11.83 -7.70
N GLN A 13 24.32 12.65 -6.84
CA GLN A 13 24.89 12.17 -5.58
C GLN A 13 23.75 11.84 -4.61
N SER A 14 23.77 10.59 -4.18
CA SER A 14 22.65 9.88 -3.58
C SER A 14 22.93 9.51 -2.13
N LEU A 15 21.96 9.75 -1.26
CA LEU A 15 21.89 9.16 0.07
C LEU A 15 20.46 8.94 0.46
N VAL A 16 20.02 7.69 0.36
CA VAL A 16 19.11 7.09 1.35
C VAL A 16 19.47 5.59 1.42
N THR A 17 19.78 5.11 2.63
CA THR A 17 20.08 3.73 3.06
C THR A 17 21.37 3.04 2.56
N SER A 18 21.72 1.98 3.29
CA SER A 18 23.05 1.40 3.59
C SER A 18 24.03 1.28 2.42
N ALA A 19 25.30 1.47 2.76
CA ALA A 19 26.42 1.23 1.87
C ALA A 19 26.47 -0.25 1.43
N ALA A 20 26.81 -0.45 0.17
CA ALA A 20 27.23 -1.72 -0.44
C ALA A 20 26.14 -2.77 -0.77
N THR A 21 25.29 -2.47 -1.75
CA THR A 21 24.76 -3.50 -2.66
C THR A 21 24.97 -3.03 -4.08
N LYS A 22 25.87 -3.69 -4.83
CA LYS A 22 25.94 -3.55 -6.29
C LYS A 22 24.56 -3.95 -6.82
N GLY A 23 23.77 -2.99 -7.31
CA GLY A 23 22.43 -3.23 -7.89
C GLY A 23 21.26 -2.44 -7.30
N ALA A 24 21.47 -1.55 -6.32
CA ALA A 24 20.37 -0.72 -5.78
C ALA A 24 20.20 0.60 -6.56
N ILE A 25 18.95 0.94 -6.92
CA ILE A 25 18.57 2.26 -7.44
C ILE A 25 18.36 3.19 -6.24
N ARG A 26 19.03 4.35 -6.23
CA ARG A 26 18.91 5.34 -5.14
C ARG A 26 18.06 6.51 -5.59
N PHE A 27 17.14 6.94 -4.74
CA PHE A 27 16.34 8.13 -5.00
C PHE A 27 17.13 9.41 -4.70
N GLY A 28 17.04 10.40 -5.58
CA GLY A 28 17.74 11.67 -5.42
C GLY A 28 16.99 12.61 -4.47
N LEU A 29 17.72 13.32 -3.60
CA LEU A 29 17.12 14.27 -2.65
C LEU A 29 16.32 15.40 -3.33
N ALA A 30 16.72 15.78 -4.54
CA ALA A 30 16.04 16.80 -5.33
C ALA A 30 14.64 16.39 -5.84
N ALA A 31 14.34 15.08 -5.86
CA ALA A 31 13.04 14.57 -6.27
C ALA A 31 12.03 14.52 -5.12
N ILE A 32 12.44 14.85 -3.90
CA ILE A 32 11.56 14.92 -2.72
C ILE A 32 10.80 16.26 -2.77
N LYS A 33 9.47 16.19 -2.75
CA LYS A 33 8.60 17.36 -2.71
C LYS A 33 8.94 18.24 -1.49
N GLY A 34 9.22 19.51 -1.72
CA GLY A 34 9.56 20.48 -0.67
C GLY A 34 11.05 20.55 -0.32
N VAL A 35 11.91 19.78 -0.98
CA VAL A 35 13.37 19.88 -0.87
C VAL A 35 13.92 20.64 -2.07
N GLY A 36 14.41 21.86 -1.85
CA GLY A 36 14.97 22.71 -2.90
C GLY A 36 16.43 22.39 -3.24
N GLU A 37 16.89 22.79 -4.43
CA GLU A 37 18.27 22.55 -4.88
C GLU A 37 19.33 23.12 -3.92
N ALA A 38 19.08 24.29 -3.33
CA ALA A 38 19.97 24.90 -2.35
C ALA A 38 20.16 24.02 -1.10
N ALA A 39 19.07 23.41 -0.61
CA ALA A 39 19.11 22.45 0.50
C ALA A 39 19.95 21.22 0.12
N VAL A 40 19.71 20.66 -1.08
CA VAL A 40 20.45 19.49 -1.56
C VAL A 40 21.94 19.76 -1.63
N ARG A 41 22.36 20.90 -2.22
CA ARG A 41 23.78 21.28 -2.28
C ARG A 41 24.38 21.46 -0.89
N GLY A 42 23.69 22.14 0.02
CA GLY A 42 24.15 22.33 1.40
C GLY A 42 24.36 21.01 2.13
N ILE A 43 23.45 20.04 1.94
CA ILE A 43 23.57 18.70 2.54
C ILE A 43 24.77 17.94 1.97
N ILE A 44 24.95 17.97 0.65
CA ILE A 44 26.08 17.30 -0.03
C ILE A 44 27.40 17.91 0.44
N GLU A 45 27.52 19.23 0.42
CA GLU A 45 28.75 19.92 0.83
C GLU A 45 29.11 19.64 2.30
N ALA A 46 28.12 19.68 3.20
CA ALA A 46 28.32 19.36 4.61
C ALA A 46 28.81 17.92 4.78
N ARG A 47 28.26 16.98 4.00
CA ARG A 47 28.68 15.58 4.01
C ARG A 47 30.09 15.38 3.45
N ASP A 48 30.41 16.01 2.33
CA ASP A 48 31.73 15.87 1.69
C ASP A 48 32.85 16.38 2.61
N LYS A 49 32.57 17.43 3.39
CA LYS A 49 33.51 17.99 4.37
C LYS A 49 33.68 17.16 5.65
N GLY A 50 32.58 16.60 6.18
CA GLY A 50 32.58 15.96 7.51
C GLY A 50 32.24 14.47 7.54
N GLY A 51 32.12 13.82 6.38
CA GLY A 51 31.74 12.41 6.28
C GLY A 51 30.26 12.15 6.55
N LYS A 52 29.90 10.88 6.82
CA LYS A 52 28.51 10.45 7.05
C LYS A 52 27.91 11.15 8.27
N PHE A 53 26.62 11.43 8.20
CA PHE A 53 25.85 11.89 9.37
C PHE A 53 25.59 10.72 10.30
N THR A 54 25.74 10.96 11.60
CA THR A 54 25.62 9.95 12.66
C THR A 54 24.35 10.07 13.49
N SER A 55 23.72 11.24 13.49
CA SER A 55 22.47 11.53 14.20
C SER A 55 21.76 12.73 13.58
N LEU A 56 20.50 12.96 13.95
CA LEU A 56 19.76 14.17 13.53
C LEU A 56 20.43 15.45 14.06
N ALA A 57 21.03 15.39 15.25
CA ALA A 57 21.77 16.51 15.83
C ALA A 57 23.03 16.84 15.03
N ASP A 58 23.84 15.83 14.71
CA ASP A 58 25.03 15.97 13.84
C ASP A 58 24.66 16.55 12.47
N PHE A 59 23.54 16.10 11.90
CA PHE A 59 23.01 16.67 10.66
C PHE A 59 22.67 18.18 10.81
N CYS A 60 21.89 18.54 11.83
CA CYS A 60 21.46 19.93 12.03
C CYS A 60 22.60 20.87 12.41
N GLU A 61 23.64 20.38 13.10
CA GLU A 61 24.80 21.19 13.48
C GLU A 61 25.74 21.49 12.31
N ARG A 62 25.75 20.62 11.29
CA ARG A 62 26.65 20.72 10.12
C ARG A 62 26.02 21.37 8.89
N VAL A 63 24.70 21.27 8.74
CA VAL A 63 23.99 21.82 7.58
C VAL A 63 23.44 23.21 7.88
N ASP A 64 23.57 24.15 6.94
CA ASP A 64 23.09 25.51 7.13
C ASP A 64 21.55 25.57 7.22
N SER A 65 21.05 25.95 8.39
CA SER A 65 19.63 26.18 8.71
C SER A 65 18.91 27.18 7.80
N ARG A 66 19.65 28.08 7.11
CA ARG A 66 19.07 29.00 6.11
C ARG A 66 18.64 28.27 4.83
N THR A 67 19.33 27.19 4.50
CA THR A 67 19.06 26.38 3.29
C THR A 67 18.16 25.19 3.61
N VAL A 68 18.37 24.56 4.77
CA VAL A 68 17.58 23.42 5.23
C VAL A 68 16.64 23.89 6.33
N THR A 69 15.42 24.21 5.91
CA THR A 69 14.36 24.68 6.79
C THR A 69 13.73 23.53 7.59
N ARG A 70 12.94 23.88 8.61
CA ARG A 70 12.12 22.90 9.36
C ARG A 70 11.28 22.03 8.44
N LYS A 71 10.59 22.63 7.45
CA LYS A 71 9.78 21.89 6.46
C LYS A 71 10.60 20.91 5.63
N THR A 72 11.84 21.29 5.30
CA THR A 72 12.77 20.42 4.58
C THR A 72 13.16 19.21 5.43
N LEU A 73 13.47 19.41 6.71
CA LEU A 73 13.77 18.32 7.65
C LEU A 73 12.56 17.40 7.87
N GLU A 74 11.36 17.97 8.02
CA GLU A 74 10.13 17.18 8.10
C GLU A 74 9.96 16.27 6.88
N ALA A 75 10.17 16.80 5.68
CA ALA A 75 10.08 16.01 4.45
C ALA A 75 11.15 14.90 4.40
N LEU A 76 12.40 15.21 4.75
CA LEU A 76 13.50 14.24 4.77
C LEU A 76 13.25 13.11 5.77
N ILE A 77 12.74 13.42 6.96
CA ILE A 77 12.38 12.42 7.97
C ILE A 77 11.21 11.57 7.46
N LYS A 78 10.12 12.22 7.03
CA LYS A 78 8.89 11.55 6.60
C LYS A 78 9.09 10.61 5.42
N CYS A 79 9.92 10.97 4.46
CA CYS A 79 10.19 10.15 3.27
C CYS A 79 11.29 9.10 3.48
N GLY A 80 11.88 9.01 4.68
CA GLY A 80 12.90 8.02 5.04
C GLY A 80 14.33 8.37 4.68
N ALA A 81 14.61 9.61 4.24
CA ALA A 81 15.98 10.02 3.95
C ALA A 81 16.89 10.01 5.19
N CYS A 82 16.29 10.11 6.38
CA CYS A 82 16.96 10.07 7.67
C CYS A 82 17.00 8.68 8.33
N ASP A 83 16.46 7.62 7.69
CA ASP A 83 16.34 6.29 8.33
C ASP A 83 17.69 5.67 8.73
N SER A 84 18.78 6.07 8.08
CA SER A 84 20.13 5.62 8.43
C SER A 84 20.72 6.26 9.70
N LEU A 85 20.01 7.21 10.32
CA LEU A 85 20.46 7.89 11.54
C LEU A 85 20.21 7.07 12.83
N GLY A 86 19.59 5.90 12.72
CA GLY A 86 19.47 4.93 13.82
C GLY A 86 18.35 5.22 14.82
N GLU A 87 17.45 6.15 14.50
CA GLU A 87 16.25 6.45 15.27
C GLU A 87 15.00 6.25 14.38
N THR A 88 13.86 5.92 14.99
CA THR A 88 12.57 5.85 14.27
C THR A 88 12.20 7.22 13.71
N ARG A 89 11.46 7.28 12.60
CA ARG A 89 10.96 8.55 12.04
C ARG A 89 10.12 9.32 13.06
N ALA A 90 9.28 8.62 13.83
CA ALA A 90 8.49 9.21 14.91
C ALA A 90 9.34 9.93 15.97
N SER A 91 10.40 9.28 16.48
CA SER A 91 11.34 9.87 17.45
C SER A 91 12.05 11.10 16.89
N MET A 92 12.59 11.01 15.67
CA MET A 92 13.25 12.13 15.00
C MET A 92 12.32 13.31 14.79
N PHE A 93 11.09 13.03 14.37
CA PHE A 93 10.07 14.06 14.13
C PHE A 93 9.66 14.76 15.42
N ALA A 94 9.45 14.02 16.51
CA ALA A 94 9.11 14.58 17.82
C ALA A 94 10.26 15.41 18.42
N ALA A 95 11.52 15.04 18.15
CA ALA A 95 12.69 15.76 18.65
C ALA A 95 13.08 16.98 17.80
N LEU A 96 12.48 17.16 16.62
CA LEU A 96 12.96 18.07 15.58
C LEU A 96 13.14 19.51 16.07
N ASP A 97 12.11 20.10 16.70
CA ASP A 97 12.15 21.49 17.16
C ASP A 97 13.25 21.73 18.21
N ARG A 98 13.40 20.79 19.14
CA ARG A 98 14.44 20.83 20.17
C ARG A 98 15.84 20.73 19.57
N VAL A 99 16.04 19.81 18.61
CA VAL A 99 17.34 19.60 17.96
C VAL A 99 17.73 20.81 17.12
N MET A 100 16.79 21.40 16.37
CA MET A 100 17.03 22.61 15.58
C MET A 100 17.40 23.81 16.47
N ALA A 101 16.70 24.01 17.58
CA ALA A 101 17.01 25.09 18.52
C ALA A 101 18.42 24.95 19.11
N ARG A 102 18.81 23.73 19.48
CA ARG A 102 20.17 23.43 19.98
C ARG A 102 21.23 23.71 18.92
N ALA A 103 21.02 23.28 17.68
CA ALA A 103 21.95 23.52 16.59
C ALA A 103 22.11 25.02 16.28
N ALA A 104 21.00 25.77 16.31
CA ALA A 104 21.03 27.23 16.13
C ALA A 104 21.82 27.93 17.25
N SER A 105 21.63 27.52 18.51
CA SER A 105 22.41 28.04 19.64
C SER A 105 23.90 27.75 19.47
N ALA A 106 24.26 26.50 19.15
CA ALA A 106 25.65 26.10 18.94
C ALA A 106 26.30 26.87 17.78
N ALA A 107 25.55 27.14 16.70
CA ALA A 107 26.02 27.97 15.60
C ALA A 107 26.27 29.43 16.02
N ALA A 108 25.34 30.02 16.80
CA ALA A 108 25.48 31.37 17.32
C ALA A 108 26.68 31.49 18.28
N ASP A 109 26.89 30.48 19.14
CA ASP A 109 28.01 30.45 20.08
C ASP A 109 29.36 30.31 19.37
N ARG A 110 29.43 29.56 18.26
CA ARG A 110 30.65 29.51 17.42
C ARG A 110 30.98 30.87 16.78
N VAL A 111 29.97 31.59 16.31
CA VAL A 111 30.15 32.96 15.77
C VAL A 111 30.61 33.92 16.88
N ARG A 112 30.01 33.84 18.07
CA ARG A 112 30.42 34.65 19.24
C ARG A 112 31.83 34.29 19.74
N GLY A 113 32.16 33.01 19.80
CA GLY A 113 33.48 32.51 20.21
C GLY A 113 34.60 32.91 19.25
N GLN A 114 34.31 33.05 17.94
CA GLN A 114 35.25 33.66 16.99
C GLN A 114 35.50 35.15 17.24
N VAL A 115 34.53 35.88 17.80
CA VAL A 115 34.72 37.28 18.23
C VAL A 115 35.46 37.34 19.58
N SER A 116 35.27 36.36 20.45
CA SER A 116 35.92 36.27 21.77
C SER A 116 37.37 35.81 21.72
N LEU A 117 37.88 35.29 20.60
CA LEU A 117 39.29 34.88 20.49
C LEU A 117 40.28 36.07 20.48
N PHE A 118 39.77 37.31 20.38
CA PHE A 118 40.52 38.55 20.65
C PHE A 118 40.25 39.12 22.06
N GLY A 119 39.49 38.41 22.89
CA GLY A 119 39.08 38.83 24.23
C GLY A 119 38.98 37.65 25.19
N MET A 120 40.14 37.28 25.76
CA MET A 120 40.34 36.51 26.99
C MET A 120 40.11 34.98 26.99
N MET A 121 41.09 34.32 27.63
CA MET A 121 41.11 32.94 28.09
C MET A 121 39.94 32.69 29.04
N GLU A 122 39.13 31.67 28.77
CA GLU A 122 38.39 30.96 29.82
C GLU A 122 38.09 29.51 29.41
N GLU A 123 38.02 28.65 30.43
CA GLU A 123 38.06 27.18 30.41
C GLU A 123 37.00 26.48 29.55
N PRO A 124 37.24 25.22 29.12
CA PRO A 124 36.33 24.50 28.25
C PRO A 124 35.01 24.20 28.96
N ALA A 125 33.93 24.81 28.44
CA ALA A 125 32.57 24.51 28.84
C ALA A 125 32.29 23.01 28.67
N ALA A 126 31.80 22.39 29.74
CA ALA A 126 31.43 21.00 29.82
C ALA A 126 30.55 20.59 28.62
N THR A 127 30.94 19.50 27.95
CA THR A 127 30.15 18.85 26.91
C THR A 127 28.77 18.51 27.44
N ALA A 128 27.78 19.33 27.07
CA ALA A 128 26.38 19.11 27.43
C ALA A 128 25.95 17.72 26.92
N LYS A 129 25.88 16.77 27.84
CA LYS A 129 25.43 15.39 27.59
C LYS A 129 24.16 15.47 26.74
N VAL A 130 24.19 14.82 25.58
CA VAL A 130 23.02 14.67 24.71
C VAL A 130 21.99 13.91 25.53
N GLU A 131 20.96 14.61 26.03
CA GLU A 131 19.79 13.97 26.62
C GLU A 131 19.22 13.00 25.59
N LYS A 132 19.28 11.70 25.87
CA LYS A 132 18.66 10.67 25.03
C LYS A 132 17.20 11.06 24.85
N ALA A 133 16.82 11.36 23.62
CA ALA A 133 15.41 11.56 23.26
C ALA A 133 14.63 10.30 23.65
N ALA A 134 13.37 10.48 24.09
CA ALA A 134 12.49 9.34 24.31
C ALA A 134 12.33 8.58 22.99
N GLN A 135 12.68 7.29 22.99
CA GLN A 135 12.47 6.43 21.83
C GLN A 135 10.98 6.11 21.73
N LEU A 136 10.33 6.69 20.73
CA LEU A 136 8.95 6.42 20.36
C LEU A 136 8.89 5.18 19.46
N PRO A 137 7.79 4.40 19.51
CA PRO A 137 7.53 3.40 18.49
C PRO A 137 7.44 4.06 17.12
N GLU A 138 7.80 3.32 16.07
CA GLU A 138 7.67 3.81 14.70
C GLU A 138 6.21 4.08 14.34
N TRP A 139 5.99 5.03 13.43
CA TRP A 139 4.65 5.31 12.92
C TRP A 139 3.99 4.06 12.34
N PRO A 140 2.66 3.93 12.47
CA PRO A 140 1.92 2.87 11.78
C PRO A 140 2.24 2.84 10.28
N GLN A 141 2.30 1.65 9.69
CA GLN A 141 2.70 1.48 8.30
C GLN A 141 1.88 2.32 7.32
N HIS A 142 0.57 2.49 7.56
CA HIS A 142 -0.28 3.30 6.69
C HIS A 142 0.14 4.79 6.67
N GLU A 143 0.64 5.31 7.79
CA GLU A 143 1.12 6.69 7.92
C GLU A 143 2.47 6.86 7.21
N LEU A 144 3.39 5.89 7.35
CA LEU A 144 4.65 5.85 6.60
C LEU A 144 4.42 5.87 5.09
N LEU A 145 3.54 4.99 4.61
CA LEU A 145 3.20 4.88 3.19
C LEU A 145 2.50 6.15 2.67
N ALA A 146 1.65 6.78 3.49
CA ALA A 146 1.02 8.05 3.12
C ALA A 146 2.06 9.17 2.94
N HIS A 147 3.04 9.26 3.84
CA HIS A 147 4.14 10.22 3.73
C HIS A 147 5.03 9.97 2.51
N GLU A 148 5.35 8.71 2.21
CA GLU A 148 6.10 8.35 1.00
C GLU A 148 5.33 8.74 -0.26
N LYS A 149 4.04 8.43 -0.31
CA LYS A 149 3.19 8.81 -1.46
C LYS A 149 3.10 10.32 -1.65
N GLU A 150 2.97 11.07 -0.56
CA GLU A 150 2.88 12.53 -0.59
C GLU A 150 4.18 13.19 -1.06
N LEU A 151 5.33 12.71 -0.56
CA LEU A 151 6.62 13.37 -0.72
C LEU A 151 7.43 12.85 -1.90
N LEU A 152 7.30 11.56 -2.22
CA LEU A 152 8.03 10.87 -3.30
C LEU A 152 7.15 10.60 -4.51
N GLY A 153 5.82 10.53 -4.32
CA GLY A 153 4.85 10.20 -5.38
C GLY A 153 4.58 8.70 -5.55
N PHE A 154 5.31 7.85 -4.84
CA PHE A 154 5.21 6.39 -4.87
C PHE A 154 5.59 5.79 -3.52
N TYR A 155 5.29 4.51 -3.32
CA TYR A 155 5.61 3.79 -2.09
C TYR A 155 6.97 3.10 -2.22
N VAL A 156 7.83 3.26 -1.21
CA VAL A 156 9.19 2.69 -1.19
C VAL A 156 9.26 1.50 -0.25
N THR A 157 8.64 1.60 0.92
CA THR A 157 8.78 0.59 1.99
C THR A 157 7.75 -0.53 1.93
N GLY A 158 6.79 -0.47 1.01
CA GLY A 158 5.77 -1.51 0.79
C GLY A 158 4.61 -1.01 -0.05
N HIS A 159 3.55 -1.80 -0.23
CA HIS A 159 2.33 -1.36 -0.91
C HIS A 159 1.15 -1.38 0.07
N PRO A 160 0.20 -0.41 0.04
CA PRO A 160 -0.96 -0.44 0.93
C PRO A 160 -1.86 -1.66 0.76
N LEU A 161 -1.77 -2.34 -0.39
CA LEU A 161 -2.45 -3.63 -0.63
C LEU A 161 -1.70 -4.84 -0.08
N THR A 162 -0.46 -4.71 0.43
CA THR A 162 0.30 -5.85 0.96
C THR A 162 -0.48 -6.63 2.04
N PRO A 163 -1.15 -5.99 3.02
CA PRO A 163 -2.01 -6.70 3.97
C PRO A 163 -3.22 -7.41 3.33
N LEU A 164 -3.63 -6.96 2.13
CA LEU A 164 -4.76 -7.48 1.38
C LEU A 164 -4.34 -8.41 0.23
N ALA A 165 -3.04 -8.67 0.06
CA ALA A 165 -2.51 -9.56 -0.97
C ALA A 165 -3.14 -10.96 -0.93
N PRO A 166 -3.36 -11.60 0.25
CA PRO A 166 -4.04 -12.89 0.29
C PRO A 166 -5.49 -12.85 -0.21
N LEU A 167 -6.17 -11.71 -0.09
CA LEU A 167 -7.52 -11.54 -0.65
C LEU A 167 -7.46 -11.36 -2.16
N LEU A 168 -6.51 -10.59 -2.68
CA LEU A 168 -6.31 -10.43 -4.12
C LEU A 168 -6.00 -11.79 -4.77
N GLU A 169 -5.06 -12.55 -4.22
CA GLU A 169 -4.67 -13.86 -4.74
C GLU A 169 -5.81 -14.87 -4.74
N LYS A 170 -6.60 -14.94 -3.65
CA LYS A 170 -7.69 -15.91 -3.52
C LYS A 170 -8.93 -15.51 -4.31
N PHE A 171 -9.24 -14.22 -4.35
CA PHE A 171 -10.52 -13.72 -4.85
C PHE A 171 -10.42 -12.91 -6.13
N CYS A 172 -9.26 -12.65 -6.72
CA CYS A 172 -9.17 -12.11 -8.07
C CYS A 172 -8.88 -13.23 -9.06
N LEU A 173 -9.42 -13.13 -10.26
CA LEU A 173 -9.14 -14.07 -11.35
C LEU A 173 -7.94 -13.60 -12.18
N HIS A 174 -7.75 -12.27 -12.25
CA HIS A 174 -6.69 -11.62 -13.00
C HIS A 174 -6.19 -10.39 -12.22
N ASN A 175 -5.02 -9.91 -12.60
CA ASN A 175 -4.37 -8.67 -12.18
C ASN A 175 -4.15 -7.74 -13.41
N SER A 176 -3.56 -6.58 -13.20
CA SER A 176 -3.34 -5.54 -14.22
C SER A 176 -2.52 -6.03 -15.41
N THR A 177 -1.62 -6.98 -15.19
CA THR A 177 -0.78 -7.60 -16.22
C THR A 177 -1.53 -8.70 -16.97
N THR A 178 -2.14 -9.64 -16.25
CA THR A 178 -2.81 -10.82 -16.83
C THR A 178 -4.15 -10.48 -17.48
N ALA A 179 -4.84 -9.41 -17.04
CA ALA A 179 -6.07 -8.94 -17.67
C ALA A 179 -5.86 -8.50 -19.13
N LYS A 180 -4.65 -8.04 -19.50
CA LYS A 180 -4.31 -7.69 -20.88
C LYS A 180 -4.36 -8.89 -21.84
N ALA A 181 -4.10 -10.10 -21.33
CA ALA A 181 -4.11 -11.32 -22.12
C ALA A 181 -5.52 -11.87 -22.36
N LEU A 182 -6.56 -11.29 -21.73
CA LEU A 182 -7.93 -11.70 -21.94
C LEU A 182 -8.41 -11.35 -23.35
N PRO A 183 -9.29 -12.18 -23.95
CA PRO A 183 -9.92 -11.85 -25.22
C PRO A 183 -10.73 -10.54 -25.08
N ALA A 184 -10.89 -9.84 -26.20
CA ALA A 184 -11.73 -8.65 -26.24
C ALA A 184 -13.12 -8.96 -25.66
N ARG A 185 -13.60 -8.08 -24.78
CA ARG A 185 -14.88 -8.22 -24.07
C ARG A 185 -14.93 -9.40 -23.09
N GLY A 186 -13.77 -9.91 -22.67
CA GLY A 186 -13.66 -10.91 -21.61
C GLY A 186 -14.15 -10.36 -20.28
N MET A 187 -14.91 -11.17 -19.54
CA MET A 187 -15.34 -10.84 -18.19
C MET A 187 -14.30 -11.30 -17.18
N THR A 188 -13.98 -10.46 -16.20
CA THR A 188 -13.03 -10.80 -15.14
C THR A 188 -13.43 -10.23 -13.80
N ARG A 189 -12.69 -10.65 -12.78
CA ARG A 189 -12.71 -10.15 -11.42
C ARG A 189 -11.29 -9.72 -11.06
N ILE A 190 -11.09 -8.43 -10.88
CA ILE A 190 -9.78 -7.82 -10.57
C ILE A 190 -9.92 -6.93 -9.34
N GLY A 191 -8.88 -6.85 -8.53
CA GLY A 191 -8.85 -6.04 -7.32
C GLY A 191 -7.70 -5.04 -7.34
N GLY A 192 -7.90 -3.90 -6.69
CA GLY A 192 -6.89 -2.86 -6.62
C GLY A 192 -7.30 -1.74 -5.68
N MET A 193 -6.37 -0.84 -5.43
CA MET A 193 -6.58 0.37 -4.64
C MET A 193 -6.86 1.54 -5.57
N VAL A 194 -7.89 2.33 -5.24
CA VAL A 194 -8.22 3.55 -5.99
C VAL A 194 -7.08 4.57 -5.82
N SER A 195 -6.42 4.91 -6.91
CA SER A 195 -5.31 5.87 -6.95
C SER A 195 -5.82 7.27 -7.30
N THR A 196 -6.61 7.38 -8.37
CA THR A 196 -7.12 8.67 -8.88
C THR A 196 -8.56 8.52 -9.36
N VAL A 197 -9.39 9.54 -9.10
CA VAL A 197 -10.76 9.64 -9.60
C VAL A 197 -10.89 10.96 -10.38
N GLN A 198 -11.14 10.86 -11.68
CA GLN A 198 -11.34 12.02 -12.56
C GLN A 198 -12.78 12.02 -13.07
N GLN A 199 -13.50 13.11 -12.82
CA GLN A 199 -14.86 13.30 -13.30
C GLN A 199 -14.85 14.19 -14.54
N GLY A 200 -15.75 13.92 -15.48
CA GLY A 200 -15.90 14.72 -16.68
C GLY A 200 -17.30 14.63 -17.26
N MET A 201 -17.57 15.48 -18.25
CA MET A 201 -18.76 15.39 -19.08
C MET A 201 -18.37 14.93 -20.48
N SER A 202 -19.07 13.92 -20.98
CA SER A 202 -18.82 13.40 -22.32
C SER A 202 -19.30 14.39 -23.38
N LYS A 203 -18.40 14.77 -24.28
CA LYS A 203 -18.68 15.70 -25.39
C LYS A 203 -19.76 15.18 -26.36
N LYS A 204 -19.97 13.85 -26.40
CA LYS A 204 -20.85 13.21 -27.38
C LYS A 204 -22.32 13.14 -26.94
N ASN A 205 -22.58 13.08 -25.64
CA ASN A 205 -23.92 12.85 -25.09
C ASN A 205 -24.23 13.69 -23.84
N GLY A 206 -23.33 14.59 -23.43
CA GLY A 206 -23.49 15.46 -22.26
C GLY A 206 -23.53 14.72 -20.92
N LYS A 207 -23.36 13.39 -20.90
CA LYS A 207 -23.47 12.58 -19.69
C LYS A 207 -22.19 12.65 -18.86
N ALA A 208 -22.35 12.69 -17.54
CA ALA A 208 -21.24 12.59 -16.61
C ALA A 208 -20.58 11.19 -16.70
N TYR A 209 -19.25 11.19 -16.65
CA TYR A 209 -18.45 9.97 -16.54
C TYR A 209 -17.37 10.15 -15.48
N ALA A 210 -16.93 9.04 -14.92
CA ALA A 210 -15.76 8.98 -14.07
C ALA A 210 -14.73 8.02 -14.65
N MET A 211 -13.50 8.49 -14.80
CA MET A 211 -12.34 7.67 -15.07
C MET A 211 -11.60 7.43 -13.76
N VAL A 212 -11.50 6.17 -13.36
CA VAL A 212 -10.88 5.78 -12.10
C VAL A 212 -9.64 4.96 -12.40
N THR A 213 -8.50 5.38 -11.88
CA THR A 213 -7.24 4.61 -11.96
C THR A 213 -7.10 3.79 -10.70
N LEU A 214 -6.90 2.49 -10.86
CA LEU A 214 -6.58 1.57 -9.77
C LEU A 214 -5.16 1.06 -9.93
N GLU A 215 -4.56 0.77 -8.78
CA GLU A 215 -3.23 0.21 -8.63
C GLU A 215 -3.36 -1.14 -7.94
N ASP A 216 -2.75 -2.18 -8.49
CA ASP A 216 -2.57 -3.46 -7.83
C ASP A 216 -1.08 -3.70 -7.53
N LEU A 217 -0.71 -4.91 -7.11
CA LEU A 217 0.68 -5.22 -6.76
C LEU A 217 1.63 -5.25 -7.98
N GLU A 218 1.08 -5.32 -9.20
CA GLU A 218 1.85 -5.52 -10.43
C GLU A 218 1.88 -4.27 -11.32
N GLY A 219 0.89 -3.37 -11.17
CA GLY A 219 0.76 -2.23 -12.04
C GLY A 219 -0.54 -1.45 -11.86
N THR A 220 -0.99 -0.82 -12.95
CA THR A 220 -2.17 0.05 -12.95
C THR A 220 -3.14 -0.33 -14.05
N PHE A 221 -4.43 -0.20 -13.75
CA PHE A 221 -5.51 -0.36 -14.71
C PHE A 221 -6.53 0.76 -14.53
N SER A 222 -7.34 1.01 -15.55
CA SER A 222 -8.33 2.08 -15.52
C SER A 222 -9.74 1.52 -15.65
N MET A 223 -10.70 2.15 -15.00
CA MET A 223 -12.11 1.85 -15.18
C MET A 223 -12.85 3.09 -15.64
N LEU A 224 -13.82 2.86 -16.52
CA LEU A 224 -14.68 3.91 -17.03
C LEU A 224 -16.12 3.65 -16.58
N LEU A 225 -16.63 4.55 -15.75
CA LEU A 225 -18.00 4.50 -15.26
C LEU A 225 -18.82 5.61 -15.89
N PHE A 226 -20.04 5.27 -16.31
CA PHE A 226 -20.99 6.22 -16.86
C PHE A 226 -22.18 6.37 -15.92
N ASN A 227 -22.60 7.63 -15.69
CA ASN A 227 -23.84 8.03 -15.04
C ASN A 227 -24.31 7.10 -13.90
N GLU A 228 -25.28 6.21 -14.18
CA GLU A 228 -25.91 5.32 -13.20
C GLU A 228 -24.92 4.40 -12.48
N THR A 229 -23.90 3.88 -13.17
CA THR A 229 -22.88 3.03 -12.55
C THR A 229 -21.98 3.83 -11.61
N TYR A 230 -21.70 5.10 -11.95
CA TYR A 230 -20.92 5.98 -11.09
C TYR A 230 -21.72 6.34 -9.83
N ASP A 231 -22.97 6.78 -9.98
CA ASP A 231 -23.82 7.16 -8.85
C ASP A 231 -24.02 6.00 -7.87
N LYS A 232 -24.18 4.78 -8.40
CA LYS A 232 -24.34 3.56 -7.60
C LYS A 232 -23.12 3.22 -6.75
N TYR A 233 -21.91 3.38 -7.29
CA TYR A 233 -20.68 2.90 -6.63
C TYR A 233 -19.76 4.02 -6.12
N ARG A 234 -20.17 5.30 -6.22
CA ARG A 234 -19.36 6.48 -5.83
C ARG A 234 -18.72 6.37 -4.45
N GLU A 235 -19.38 5.72 -3.49
CA GLU A 235 -18.91 5.57 -2.11
C GLU A 235 -17.70 4.63 -1.99
N HIS A 236 -17.54 3.71 -2.94
CA HIS A 236 -16.39 2.82 -3.05
C HIS A 236 -15.23 3.46 -3.85
N LEU A 237 -15.51 4.50 -4.64
CA LEU A 237 -14.55 5.18 -5.51
C LEU A 237 -13.88 6.35 -4.79
N VAL A 238 -13.20 6.05 -3.68
CA VAL A 238 -12.46 7.03 -2.88
C VAL A 238 -10.99 6.64 -2.88
N THR A 239 -10.10 7.60 -3.14
CA THR A 239 -8.65 7.36 -3.12
C THR A 239 -8.20 6.67 -1.84
N GLY A 240 -7.37 5.64 -1.98
CA GLY A 240 -6.89 4.80 -0.88
C GLY A 240 -7.81 3.63 -0.52
N LYS A 241 -9.05 3.55 -1.03
CA LYS A 241 -9.91 2.38 -0.80
C LYS A 241 -9.52 1.22 -1.71
N ALA A 242 -9.42 0.03 -1.12
CA ALA A 242 -9.25 -1.22 -1.84
C ALA A 242 -10.61 -1.79 -2.27
N VAL A 243 -10.77 -2.03 -3.56
CA VAL A 243 -12.01 -2.52 -4.15
C VAL A 243 -11.75 -3.74 -5.02
N LEU A 244 -12.77 -4.58 -5.13
CA LEU A 244 -12.86 -5.65 -6.12
C LEU A 244 -13.89 -5.28 -7.17
N VAL A 245 -13.52 -5.48 -8.42
CA VAL A 245 -14.26 -5.05 -9.61
C VAL A 245 -14.55 -6.27 -10.46
N ILE A 246 -15.83 -6.45 -10.78
CA ILE A 246 -16.29 -7.37 -11.81
C ILE A 246 -16.59 -6.53 -13.04
N GLY A 247 -16.03 -6.89 -14.19
CA GLY A 247 -16.22 -6.09 -15.39
C GLY A 247 -15.72 -6.71 -16.67
N GLU A 248 -16.13 -6.08 -17.77
CA GLU A 248 -15.71 -6.39 -19.13
C GLU A 248 -14.38 -5.67 -19.41
N VAL A 249 -13.37 -6.41 -19.86
CA VAL A 249 -12.06 -5.87 -20.22
C VAL A 249 -12.05 -5.43 -21.69
N ASN A 250 -11.56 -4.23 -21.92
CA ASN A 250 -11.17 -3.71 -23.23
C ASN A 250 -9.65 -3.46 -23.26
N ASN A 251 -8.97 -4.18 -24.15
CA ASN A 251 -7.51 -4.20 -24.32
C ASN A 251 -7.06 -3.44 -25.58
N GLU A 252 -7.86 -2.52 -26.10
CA GLU A 252 -7.51 -1.70 -27.28
C GLU A 252 -6.39 -0.67 -27.01
N GLU A 253 -6.11 -0.34 -25.75
CA GLU A 253 -5.11 0.65 -25.34
C GLU A 253 -3.96 0.01 -24.52
N ASP A 254 -2.86 0.76 -24.34
CA ASP A 254 -1.67 0.28 -23.62
C ASP A 254 -1.97 -0.08 -22.14
N LYS A 255 -2.92 0.59 -21.50
CA LYS A 255 -3.45 0.20 -20.18
C LYS A 255 -4.81 -0.47 -20.32
N PRO A 256 -5.07 -1.59 -19.63
CA PRO A 256 -6.34 -2.27 -19.74
C PRO A 256 -7.44 -1.36 -19.19
N LYS A 257 -8.53 -1.25 -19.95
CA LYS A 257 -9.73 -0.51 -19.58
C LYS A 257 -10.81 -1.48 -19.16
N LEU A 258 -11.33 -1.31 -17.95
CA LEU A 258 -12.46 -2.08 -17.44
C LEU A 258 -13.76 -1.28 -17.52
N PHE A 259 -14.81 -1.95 -17.96
CA PHE A 259 -16.18 -1.50 -17.85
C PHE A 259 -16.84 -2.26 -16.69
N PRO A 260 -16.93 -1.66 -15.50
CA PRO A 260 -17.40 -2.36 -14.31
C PRO A 260 -18.91 -2.65 -14.41
N THR A 261 -19.29 -3.90 -14.13
CA THR A 261 -20.67 -4.30 -13.88
C THR A 261 -20.97 -4.26 -12.38
N GLU A 262 -19.96 -4.58 -11.57
CA GLU A 262 -20.08 -4.58 -10.11
C GLU A 262 -18.77 -4.16 -9.44
N ILE A 263 -18.91 -3.38 -8.37
CA ILE A 263 -17.80 -2.91 -7.54
C ILE A 263 -18.19 -3.15 -6.09
N MET A 264 -17.27 -3.69 -5.30
CA MET A 264 -17.45 -3.91 -3.87
C MET A 264 -16.15 -3.67 -3.10
N PRO A 265 -16.21 -3.40 -1.79
CA PRO A 265 -15.02 -3.42 -0.95
C PRO A 265 -14.30 -4.76 -1.08
N LEU A 266 -12.96 -4.74 -1.16
CA LEU A 266 -12.17 -5.97 -1.32
C LEU A 266 -12.38 -6.94 -0.14
N GLU A 267 -12.62 -6.40 1.06
CA GLU A 267 -12.90 -7.16 2.28
C GLU A 267 -14.23 -7.92 2.27
N ASP A 268 -15.16 -7.55 1.37
CA ASP A 268 -16.45 -8.24 1.21
C ASP A 268 -16.36 -9.39 0.20
N ALA A 269 -15.27 -9.49 -0.56
CA ALA A 269 -15.06 -10.57 -1.53
C ALA A 269 -15.20 -11.98 -0.94
N PRO A 270 -14.64 -12.29 0.26
CA PRO A 270 -14.84 -13.58 0.90
C PRO A 270 -16.31 -13.93 1.13
N ARG A 271 -17.12 -12.97 1.61
CA ARG A 271 -18.54 -13.21 1.90
C ARG A 271 -19.32 -13.60 0.65
N LYS A 272 -18.93 -13.08 -0.51
CA LYS A 272 -19.62 -13.29 -1.76
C LYS A 272 -19.13 -14.52 -2.52
N PHE A 273 -17.82 -14.74 -2.55
CA PHE A 273 -17.22 -15.72 -3.45
C PHE A 273 -16.75 -16.99 -2.74
N THR A 274 -16.77 -17.07 -1.41
CA THR A 274 -16.49 -18.34 -0.72
C THR A 274 -17.73 -19.24 -0.76
N LYS A 275 -17.60 -20.39 -1.45
CA LYS A 275 -18.65 -21.41 -1.55
C LYS A 275 -18.75 -22.28 -0.31
N GLN A 276 -17.61 -22.60 0.30
CA GLN A 276 -17.53 -23.45 1.49
C GLN A 276 -16.36 -23.01 2.36
N VAL A 277 -16.52 -23.11 3.68
CA VAL A 277 -15.41 -23.02 4.64
C VAL A 277 -15.12 -24.40 5.19
N HIS A 278 -13.86 -24.81 5.17
CA HIS A 278 -13.40 -26.07 5.73
C HIS A 278 -12.47 -25.78 6.90
N LEU A 279 -12.73 -26.41 8.05
CA LEU A 279 -11.81 -26.44 9.18
C LEU A 279 -11.04 -27.76 9.14
N ARG A 280 -9.75 -27.69 8.85
CA ARG A 280 -8.87 -28.86 8.71
C ARG A 280 -8.30 -29.22 10.08
N LEU A 281 -8.88 -30.25 10.69
CA LEU A 281 -8.59 -30.69 12.03
C LEU A 281 -7.70 -31.92 12.01
N TYR A 282 -6.66 -31.92 12.85
CA TYR A 282 -5.90 -33.13 13.16
C TYR A 282 -6.43 -33.71 14.47
N PRO A 283 -7.05 -34.90 14.46
CA PRO A 283 -7.65 -35.49 15.66
C PRO A 283 -6.70 -35.57 16.86
N ALA A 284 -5.40 -35.77 16.61
CA ALA A 284 -4.37 -35.81 17.65
C ALA A 284 -4.22 -34.49 18.44
N HIS A 285 -4.63 -33.36 17.86
CA HIS A 285 -4.46 -32.02 18.44
C HIS A 285 -5.79 -31.36 18.84
N VAL A 286 -6.91 -32.05 18.67
CA VAL A 286 -8.25 -31.54 18.93
C VAL A 286 -8.90 -32.35 20.05
N ASP A 287 -9.12 -31.69 21.19
CA ASP A 287 -9.85 -32.24 22.33
C ASP A 287 -11.27 -31.67 22.42
N ALA A 288 -12.04 -32.16 23.40
CA ALA A 288 -13.41 -31.70 23.62
C ALA A 288 -13.50 -30.20 23.95
N ALA A 289 -12.50 -29.64 24.65
CA ALA A 289 -12.48 -28.23 25.02
C ALA A 289 -12.30 -27.33 23.79
N LYS A 290 -11.39 -27.71 22.89
CA LYS A 290 -11.18 -27.01 21.60
C LYS A 290 -12.40 -27.10 20.69
N LEU A 291 -13.09 -28.24 20.67
CA LEU A 291 -14.33 -28.38 19.89
C LEU A 291 -15.44 -27.48 20.42
N GLU A 292 -15.61 -27.36 21.74
CA GLU A 292 -16.59 -26.44 22.32
C GLU A 292 -16.23 -24.97 22.06
N ALA A 293 -14.94 -24.63 22.18
CA ALA A 293 -14.46 -23.29 21.80
C ALA A 293 -14.68 -23.00 20.31
N THR A 294 -14.45 -23.99 19.43
CA THR A 294 -14.71 -23.87 17.98
C THR A 294 -16.19 -23.66 17.71
N ARG A 295 -17.06 -24.36 18.44
CA ARG A 295 -18.51 -24.16 18.35
C ARG A 295 -18.91 -22.74 18.73
N ALA A 296 -18.43 -22.25 19.88
CA ALA A 296 -18.70 -20.88 20.33
C ALA A 296 -18.19 -19.85 19.30
N LEU A 297 -17.02 -20.08 18.72
CA LEU A 297 -16.45 -19.26 17.65
C LEU A 297 -17.36 -19.22 16.41
N VAL A 298 -17.83 -20.38 15.94
CA VAL A 298 -18.74 -20.50 14.80
C VAL A 298 -20.06 -19.80 15.07
N GLU A 299 -20.60 -19.91 16.28
CA GLU A 299 -21.83 -19.22 16.70
C GLU A 299 -21.65 -17.69 16.74
N ALA A 300 -20.47 -17.19 17.12
CA ALA A 300 -20.15 -15.76 17.10
C ALA A 300 -19.96 -15.20 15.67
N HIS A 301 -19.54 -16.03 14.72
CA HIS A 301 -19.25 -15.63 13.33
C HIS A 301 -20.27 -16.18 12.32
N ARG A 302 -21.55 -16.12 12.65
CA ARG A 302 -22.63 -16.63 11.79
C ARG A 302 -22.71 -15.95 10.42
N GLY A 303 -23.05 -16.75 9.41
CA GLY A 303 -23.25 -16.26 8.05
C GLY A 303 -24.02 -17.25 7.19
N LYS A 304 -23.77 -17.20 5.88
CA LYS A 304 -24.48 -18.01 4.87
C LYS A 304 -23.60 -19.09 4.23
N CYS A 305 -22.30 -19.12 4.56
CA CYS A 305 -21.37 -20.05 3.94
C CYS A 305 -21.39 -21.38 4.70
N PRO A 306 -21.65 -22.52 4.02
CA PRO A 306 -21.66 -23.83 4.67
C PRO A 306 -20.27 -24.18 5.22
N LEU A 307 -20.26 -24.74 6.42
CA LEU A 307 -19.06 -25.13 7.15
C LEU A 307 -18.86 -26.66 7.08
N PHE A 308 -17.65 -27.06 6.78
CA PHE A 308 -17.21 -28.46 6.77
C PHE A 308 -16.12 -28.67 7.81
N LEU A 309 -16.19 -29.77 8.55
CA LEU A 309 -15.08 -30.26 9.35
C LEU A 309 -14.32 -31.28 8.51
N CYS A 310 -13.02 -31.06 8.33
CA CYS A 310 -12.15 -31.93 7.56
C CYS A 310 -11.13 -32.57 8.50
N PHE A 311 -11.31 -33.85 8.82
CA PHE A 311 -10.37 -34.57 9.68
C PHE A 311 -9.25 -35.18 8.84
N ARG A 312 -8.01 -34.78 9.13
CA ARG A 312 -6.79 -35.26 8.47
C ARG A 312 -6.09 -36.29 9.36
N TYR A 313 -5.77 -37.42 8.77
CA TYR A 313 -5.00 -38.51 9.37
C TYR A 313 -3.69 -38.68 8.59
N PRO A 314 -2.56 -39.02 9.23
CA PRO A 314 -1.29 -39.22 8.54
C PRO A 314 -1.36 -40.27 7.41
N ASP A 315 -2.04 -41.38 7.66
CA ASP A 315 -2.05 -42.56 6.76
C ASP A 315 -3.43 -42.87 6.16
N ALA A 316 -4.37 -41.92 6.20
CA ALA A 316 -5.71 -42.13 5.67
C ALA A 316 -6.24 -40.90 4.92
N PRO A 317 -7.13 -41.08 3.93
CA PRO A 317 -7.73 -39.96 3.22
C PRO A 317 -8.50 -39.03 4.16
N PRO A 318 -8.57 -37.72 3.85
CA PRO A 318 -9.30 -36.76 4.67
C PRO A 318 -10.80 -37.09 4.68
N VAL A 319 -11.39 -37.05 5.88
CA VAL A 319 -12.84 -37.23 6.07
C VAL A 319 -13.51 -35.87 6.15
N PHE A 320 -14.52 -35.65 5.30
CA PHE A 320 -15.30 -34.42 5.29
C PHE A 320 -16.66 -34.65 5.96
N ILE A 321 -16.99 -33.80 6.93
CA ILE A 321 -18.29 -33.77 7.58
C ILE A 321 -18.92 -32.41 7.29
N GLU A 322 -20.03 -32.42 6.56
CA GLU A 322 -20.87 -31.23 6.41
C GLU A 322 -21.59 -30.96 7.71
N THR A 323 -21.47 -29.73 8.22
CA THR A 323 -22.17 -29.33 9.45
C THR A 323 -23.59 -28.89 9.12
N HIS A 324 -24.49 -28.95 10.11
CA HIS A 324 -25.84 -28.42 9.97
C HIS A 324 -25.81 -26.91 9.65
N GLU A 325 -26.72 -26.42 8.81
CA GLU A 325 -26.87 -25.02 8.41
C GLU A 325 -26.82 -23.98 9.55
N ARG A 326 -27.19 -24.35 10.79
CA ARG A 326 -27.11 -23.46 11.96
C ARG A 326 -25.67 -23.04 12.32
N PHE A 327 -24.70 -23.78 11.79
CA PHE A 327 -23.25 -23.58 11.90
C PHE A 327 -22.66 -22.94 10.64
N ALA A 328 -23.48 -22.45 9.71
CA ALA A 328 -23.00 -21.66 8.59
C ALA A 328 -22.32 -20.37 9.09
N VAL A 329 -21.19 -20.04 8.46
CA VAL A 329 -20.28 -18.98 8.91
C VAL A 329 -20.21 -17.83 7.91
N ALA A 330 -19.80 -16.67 8.41
CA ALA A 330 -19.35 -15.57 7.58
C ALA A 330 -17.84 -15.73 7.34
N PRO A 331 -17.39 -16.00 6.10
CA PRO A 331 -15.99 -16.30 5.76
C PRO A 331 -15.11 -15.04 5.79
N THR A 332 -15.12 -14.30 6.89
CA THR A 332 -14.41 -13.02 7.02
C THR A 332 -12.94 -13.23 7.39
N PRO A 333 -12.06 -12.25 7.09
CA PRO A 333 -10.69 -12.27 7.60
C PRO A 333 -10.61 -12.35 9.12
N ALA A 334 -11.57 -11.74 9.84
CA ALA A 334 -11.65 -11.82 11.29
C ALA A 334 -11.94 -13.25 11.77
N PHE A 335 -12.87 -13.96 11.10
CA PHE A 335 -13.16 -15.36 11.41
C PHE A 335 -11.97 -16.26 11.11
N GLN A 336 -11.30 -16.06 9.97
CA GLN A 336 -10.07 -16.81 9.65
C GLN A 336 -9.01 -16.63 10.75
N ARG A 337 -8.69 -15.38 11.14
CA ARG A 337 -7.70 -15.12 12.19
C ARG A 337 -8.06 -15.80 13.51
N ALA A 338 -9.33 -15.73 13.91
CA ALA A 338 -9.77 -16.31 15.17
C ALA A 338 -9.75 -17.86 15.14
N VAL A 339 -9.98 -18.48 13.97
CA VAL A 339 -9.76 -19.91 13.75
C VAL A 339 -8.27 -20.25 13.86
N ASP A 340 -7.41 -19.48 13.19
CA ASP A 340 -5.96 -19.72 13.16
C ASP A 340 -5.35 -19.55 14.57
N GLU A 341 -5.81 -18.57 15.35
CA GLU A 341 -5.41 -18.38 16.76
C GLU A 341 -5.86 -19.53 17.68
N LEU A 342 -7.06 -20.07 17.47
CA LEU A 342 -7.62 -21.12 18.33
C LEU A 342 -7.07 -22.52 17.98
N LEU A 343 -6.95 -22.82 16.70
CA LEU A 343 -6.69 -24.18 16.19
C LEU A 343 -5.32 -24.33 15.53
N GLY A 344 -4.61 -23.23 15.32
CA GLY A 344 -3.32 -23.18 14.63
C GLY A 344 -3.45 -22.83 13.15
N GLU A 345 -2.33 -22.38 12.58
CA GLU A 345 -2.21 -22.04 11.18
C GLU A 345 -2.55 -23.24 10.25
N GLU A 346 -2.95 -22.95 9.01
CA GLU A 346 -3.40 -23.92 8.00
C GLU A 346 -4.72 -24.67 8.30
N THR A 347 -5.36 -24.39 9.44
CA THR A 347 -6.67 -24.98 9.78
C THR A 347 -7.78 -24.42 8.90
N TYR A 348 -7.80 -23.10 8.67
CA TYR A 348 -8.83 -22.47 7.88
C TYR A 348 -8.58 -22.64 6.37
N TYR A 349 -9.55 -23.19 5.65
CA TYR A 349 -9.56 -23.22 4.19
C TYR A 349 -10.88 -22.72 3.62
N ALA A 350 -10.79 -21.77 2.68
CA ALA A 350 -11.94 -21.25 1.95
C ALA A 350 -11.94 -21.82 0.52
N LYS A 351 -12.99 -22.57 0.18
CA LYS A 351 -13.23 -22.99 -1.20
C LYS A 351 -13.88 -21.83 -1.96
N VAL A 352 -13.11 -21.17 -2.80
CA VAL A 352 -13.55 -19.95 -3.53
C VAL A 352 -14.17 -20.30 -4.88
N ASP A 353 -15.13 -19.48 -5.30
CA ASP A 353 -15.64 -19.48 -6.66
C ASP A 353 -14.64 -18.83 -7.63
N THR A 354 -14.06 -19.67 -8.47
CA THR A 354 -13.10 -19.29 -9.51
C THR A 354 -13.73 -19.25 -10.90
N THR A 355 -15.05 -19.44 -11.03
CA THR A 355 -15.70 -19.34 -12.34
C THR A 355 -15.63 -17.90 -12.86
N PRO A 356 -15.28 -17.69 -14.15
CA PRO A 356 -15.36 -16.38 -14.77
C PRO A 356 -16.80 -15.84 -14.71
N PRO A 357 -16.99 -14.53 -14.42
CA PRO A 357 -18.31 -13.93 -14.42
C PRO A 357 -18.96 -14.05 -15.80
N GLU A 358 -20.26 -14.34 -15.85
CA GLU A 358 -20.98 -14.35 -17.12
C GLU A 358 -21.31 -12.95 -17.60
N ARG A 359 -21.18 -12.72 -18.91
CA ARG A 359 -21.59 -11.46 -19.53
C ARG A 359 -23.12 -11.41 -19.59
N GLN A 360 -23.72 -10.43 -18.93
CA GLN A 360 -25.16 -10.19 -19.08
C GLN A 360 -25.47 -9.75 -20.53
N LYS A 361 -26.30 -10.53 -21.24
CA LYS A 361 -26.73 -10.21 -22.62
C LYS A 361 -27.51 -8.89 -22.64
N ARG A 362 -27.11 -7.98 -23.53
CA ARG A 362 -27.77 -6.67 -23.69
C ARG A 362 -29.20 -6.86 -24.19
N ALA A 363 -30.09 -5.92 -23.90
CA ALA A 363 -31.51 -6.02 -24.25
C ALA A 363 -31.77 -6.21 -25.76
N TRP A 364 -30.91 -5.68 -26.62
CA TRP A 364 -31.00 -5.87 -28.07
C TRP A 364 -30.48 -7.24 -28.54
N GLU A 365 -29.46 -7.80 -27.89
CA GLU A 365 -28.98 -9.17 -28.14
C GLU A 365 -30.04 -10.22 -27.72
N ARG A 366 -30.88 -9.89 -26.72
CA ARG A 366 -32.02 -10.72 -26.32
C ARG A 366 -33.17 -10.71 -27.32
N LYS A 367 -33.35 -9.61 -28.09
CA LYS A 367 -34.42 -9.49 -29.09
C LYS A 367 -34.09 -10.16 -30.43
N GLY A 368 -32.81 -10.25 -30.80
CA GLY A 368 -32.39 -10.82 -32.10
C GLY A 368 -32.38 -12.35 -32.19
N GLY A 369 -32.58 -13.07 -31.07
CA GLY A 369 -32.50 -14.54 -31.03
C GLY A 369 -33.85 -15.27 -31.12
N GLY A 370 -34.95 -14.57 -31.39
CA GLY A 370 -36.31 -15.12 -31.40
C GLY A 370 -37.04 -15.03 -32.75
N GLY A 371 -36.31 -14.86 -33.86
CA GLY A 371 -36.89 -14.74 -35.19
C GLY A 371 -36.25 -15.68 -36.20
N ASP A 372 -36.37 -16.98 -35.98
CA ASP A 372 -36.24 -17.98 -37.05
C ASP A 372 -37.18 -19.14 -36.72
N GLY A 373 -38.36 -19.12 -37.34
CA GLY A 373 -39.42 -20.10 -37.06
C GLY A 373 -40.79 -19.59 -37.45
N GLY A 374 -41.09 -19.62 -38.76
CA GLY A 374 -42.45 -19.51 -39.31
C GLY A 374 -42.62 -18.39 -40.32
N ASP A 375 -42.51 -18.69 -41.62
CA ASP A 375 -43.70 -18.84 -42.47
C ASP A 375 -43.31 -19.41 -43.85
N GLU A 376 -44.32 -20.00 -44.47
CA GLU A 376 -44.44 -20.94 -45.59
C GLU A 376 -43.55 -20.79 -46.85
#